data_AF-A0A2V9N8Z9-F1
#
_entry.id   AF-A0A2V9N8Z9-F1
#
_cell.length_a   1.000
_cell.length_b   1.000
_cell.length_c   1.000
_cell.angle_alpha   90.00
_cell.angle_beta   90.00
_cell.angle_gamma   90.00
#
_symmetry.space_group_name_H-M   'P 1'
#
loop_
_entity.id
_entity.type
_entity.pdbx_description
1 polymer ?
#
loop_
_entity_poly.entity_id
_entity_poly.type
_entity_poly.pdbx_seq_one_letter_code
_entity_poly.pdbx_strand_id
1 'polypeptide(L)'
;ARTGRLNDNLGLLALMYGLGGRKSETRKIIGELKERSRHHYVFPSVFAYAYLGLGEKDRALTYLEQAYEEQDPALFYLKASPLLDSLRSEPRFQALLRRVNFTQ
;
A
#
# COMPACT_ATOMS: atom_id res chain seq x y z
N ALA A 1 20.20 -11.76 -18.16
CA ALA A 1 20.24 -10.39 -17.62
C ALA A 1 19.02 -10.17 -16.73
N ARG A 2 19.21 -10.15 -15.39
CA ARG A 2 18.18 -9.69 -14.45
C ARG A 2 18.06 -8.19 -14.64
N THR A 3 17.18 -7.75 -15.53
CA THR A 3 16.89 -6.33 -15.71
C THR A 3 16.36 -5.83 -14.37
N GLY A 4 17.20 -5.08 -13.66
CA GLY A 4 16.95 -4.59 -12.32
C GLY A 4 15.64 -3.83 -12.29
N ARG A 5 14.62 -4.42 -11.65
CA ARG A 5 13.52 -3.64 -11.08
C ARG A 5 14.03 -2.97 -9.82
N LEU A 6 14.94 -2.01 -9.99
CA LEU A 6 15.34 -1.00 -9.01
C LEU A 6 14.29 0.12 -8.95
N ASN A 7 13.01 -0.20 -9.16
CA ASN A 7 11.97 0.81 -9.06
C ASN A 7 11.54 0.88 -7.59
N ASP A 8 11.89 1.98 -6.94
CA ASP A 8 11.50 2.32 -5.57
C ASP A 8 9.97 2.37 -5.35
N ASN A 9 9.18 2.26 -6.43
CA ASN A 9 7.71 2.31 -6.44
C ASN A 9 7.02 0.97 -6.76
N LEU A 10 7.54 -0.16 -6.28
CA LEU A 10 6.91 -1.48 -6.46
C LEU A 10 5.45 -1.54 -5.96
N GLY A 11 5.09 -0.79 -4.93
CA GLY A 11 3.73 -0.74 -4.38
C GLY A 11 2.72 -0.08 -5.34
N LEU A 12 3.10 1.04 -5.96
CA LEU A 12 2.28 1.71 -6.96
C LEU A 12 2.16 0.87 -8.23
N LEU A 13 3.26 0.19 -8.63
CA LEU A 13 3.22 -0.74 -9.76
C LEU A 13 2.28 -1.93 -9.51
N ALA A 14 2.30 -2.50 -8.30
CA ALA A 14 1.42 -3.57 -7.89
C ALA A 14 -0.06 -3.14 -7.91
N LEU A 15 -0.34 -1.93 -7.45
CA LEU A 15 -1.66 -1.31 -7.52
C LEU A 15 -2.13 -1.15 -8.97
N MET A 16 -1.30 -0.57 -9.85
CA MET A 16 -1.65 -0.35 -11.26
C MET A 16 -1.91 -1.67 -12.00
N TYR A 17 -1.10 -2.70 -11.77
CA TYR A 17 -1.37 -4.03 -12.34
C TYR A 17 -2.65 -4.65 -11.78
N GLY A 18 -2.92 -4.46 -10.49
CA GLY A 18 -4.10 -4.98 -9.83
C GLY A 18 -5.39 -4.35 -10.38
N LEU A 19 -5.41 -3.02 -10.51
CA LEU A 19 -6.49 -2.25 -11.13
C LEU A 19 -6.71 -2.65 -12.59
N GLY A 20 -5.63 -2.97 -13.32
CA GLY A 20 -5.69 -3.51 -14.68
C GLY A 20 -6.12 -4.97 -14.81
N GLY A 21 -6.59 -5.60 -13.72
CA GLY A 21 -7.06 -7.00 -13.70
C GLY A 21 -5.95 -8.05 -13.64
N ARG A 22 -4.68 -7.66 -13.59
CA ARG A 22 -3.51 -8.56 -13.59
C ARG A 22 -3.17 -9.04 -12.18
N LYS A 23 -4.13 -9.73 -11.56
CA LYS A 23 -4.01 -10.20 -10.16
C LYS A 23 -2.86 -11.17 -9.93
N SER A 24 -2.51 -11.99 -10.91
CA SER A 24 -1.38 -12.94 -10.81
C SER A 24 -0.05 -12.19 -10.68
N GLU A 25 0.15 -11.18 -11.51
CA GLU A 25 1.32 -10.30 -11.54
C GLU A 25 1.42 -9.49 -10.24
N THR A 26 0.30 -8.94 -9.76
CA THR A 26 0.26 -8.24 -8.47
C THR A 26 0.67 -9.17 -7.31
N ARG A 27 0.21 -10.44 -7.29
CA ARG A 27 0.65 -11.41 -6.28
C ARG A 27 2.14 -11.73 -6.36
N LYS A 28 2.71 -11.83 -7.56
CA LYS A 28 4.17 -12.00 -7.74
C LYS A 28 4.93 -10.82 -7.15
N ILE A 29 4.45 -9.59 -7.38
CA ILE A 29 5.07 -8.38 -6.81
C ILE A 29 4.94 -8.37 -5.29
N ILE A 30 3.81 -8.76 -4.71
CA ILE A 30 3.67 -8.90 -3.25
C ILE A 30 4.66 -9.92 -2.70
N GLY A 31 4.86 -11.05 -3.39
CA GLY A 31 5.87 -12.04 -3.02
C GLY A 31 7.29 -11.46 -3.04
N GLU A 32 7.62 -10.69 -4.07
CA GLU A 32 8.90 -9.99 -4.19
C GLU A 32 9.08 -8.94 -3.09
N LEU A 33 8.04 -8.15 -2.78
CA LEU A 33 8.05 -7.18 -1.69
C LEU A 33 8.28 -7.85 -0.33
N LYS A 34 7.64 -9.00 -0.09
CA LYS A 34 7.84 -9.80 1.14
C LYS A 34 9.25 -10.35 1.25
N GLU A 35 9.84 -10.81 0.15
CA GLU A 35 11.23 -11.28 0.20
C GLU A 35 12.20 -10.12 0.42
N ARG A 36 11.98 -8.97 -0.24
CA ARG A 36 12.77 -7.75 -0.02
C ARG A 36 12.67 -7.28 1.42
N SER A 37 11.48 -7.32 2.04
CA SER A 37 11.28 -6.88 3.42
C SER A 37 12.06 -7.70 4.45
N ARG A 38 12.60 -8.87 4.08
CA ARG A 38 13.47 -9.68 4.95
C ARG A 38 14.90 -9.16 5.00
N HIS A 39 15.32 -8.41 3.98
CA HIS A 39 16.71 -7.94 3.84
C HIS A 39 16.82 -6.42 3.92
N HIS A 40 15.75 -5.69 3.59
CA HIS A 40 15.68 -4.24 3.60
C HIS A 40 14.34 -3.78 4.16
N TYR A 41 14.33 -2.64 4.84
CA TYR A 41 13.08 -2.03 5.27
C TYR A 41 12.22 -1.64 4.06
N VAL A 42 10.92 -1.97 4.13
CA VAL A 42 9.93 -1.60 3.12
C VAL A 42 8.76 -0.95 3.85
N PHE A 43 8.45 0.28 3.45
CA PHE A 43 7.34 1.04 4.01
C PHE A 43 6.01 0.25 3.95
N PRO A 44 5.24 0.16 5.05
CA PRO A 44 3.98 -0.57 5.08
C PRO A 44 2.96 -0.10 4.02
N SER A 45 2.95 1.19 3.69
CA SER A 45 2.08 1.75 2.62
C SER A 45 2.29 1.09 1.25
N VAL A 46 3.49 0.61 0.96
CA VAL A 46 3.82 -0.09 -0.29
C VAL A 46 3.03 -1.40 -0.40
N PHE A 47 2.90 -2.14 0.71
CA PHE A 47 2.05 -3.32 0.78
C PHE A 47 0.57 -2.96 0.72
N ALA A 48 0.16 -1.87 1.39
CA ALA A 48 -1.23 -1.43 1.35
C ALA A 48 -1.71 -1.21 -0.08
N TYR A 49 -0.94 -0.48 -0.90
CA TYR A 49 -1.27 -0.26 -2.32
C TYR A 49 -1.30 -1.57 -3.12
N ALA A 50 -0.37 -2.49 -2.87
CA ALA A 50 -0.35 -3.78 -3.56
C ALA A 50 -1.60 -4.64 -3.26
N TYR A 51 -2.02 -4.73 -2.00
CA TYR A 51 -3.25 -5.45 -1.63
C TYR A 51 -4.51 -4.74 -2.09
N LEU A 52 -4.49 -3.40 -2.14
CA LEU A 52 -5.60 -2.62 -2.68
C LEU A 52 -5.81 -2.93 -4.17
N GLY A 53 -4.72 -3.09 -4.94
CA GLY A 53 -4.78 -3.55 -6.34
C GLY A 53 -5.44 -4.93 -6.51
N LEU A 54 -5.37 -5.81 -5.50
CA LEU A 54 -6.07 -7.10 -5.53
C LEU A 54 -7.56 -7.00 -5.15
N GLY A 55 -8.00 -5.85 -4.63
CA GLY A 55 -9.29 -5.67 -3.97
C GLY A 55 -9.33 -6.22 -2.54
N GLU A 56 -8.17 -6.59 -1.97
CA GLU A 56 -8.07 -7.14 -0.62
C GLU A 56 -8.03 -6.01 0.43
N LYS A 57 -9.17 -5.32 0.58
CA LYS A 57 -9.31 -4.11 1.39
C LYS A 57 -8.87 -4.30 2.85
N ASP A 58 -9.22 -5.40 3.49
CA ASP A 58 -8.87 -5.65 4.89
C ASP A 58 -7.37 -5.66 5.12
N ARG A 59 -6.61 -6.29 4.21
CA ARG A 59 -5.15 -6.29 4.26
C ARG A 59 -4.58 -4.92 3.96
N ALA A 60 -5.13 -4.22 2.97
CA ALA A 60 -4.72 -2.86 2.67
C ALA A 60 -4.88 -1.95 3.91
N LEU A 61 -6.00 -2.02 4.60
CA LEU A 61 -6.28 -1.26 5.82
C LEU A 61 -5.32 -1.61 6.97
N THR A 62 -5.03 -2.90 7.18
CA THR A 62 -4.05 -3.32 8.20
C THR A 62 -2.67 -2.72 7.93
N TYR A 63 -2.22 -2.71 6.66
CA TYR A 63 -0.94 -2.09 6.32
C TYR A 63 -0.97 -0.55 6.42
N LEU A 64 -2.11 0.09 6.18
CA LEU A 64 -2.25 1.54 6.39
C LEU A 64 -2.26 1.93 7.87
N GLU A 65 -2.84 1.10 8.73
CA GLU A 65 -2.76 1.28 10.18
C GLU A 65 -1.32 1.09 10.67
N GLN A 66 -0.62 0.07 10.19
CA GLN A 66 0.81 -0.12 10.48
C GLN A 66 1.65 1.05 9.97
N ALA A 67 1.35 1.55 8.77
CA ALA A 67 2.01 2.74 8.21
C ALA A 67 1.87 3.93 9.17
N TYR A 68 0.73 4.08 9.86
CA TYR A 68 0.51 5.15 10.83
C TYR A 68 1.32 4.98 12.10
N GLU A 69 1.37 3.77 12.65
CA GLU A 69 2.21 3.48 13.81
C GLU A 69 3.70 3.69 13.50
N GLU A 70 4.13 3.41 12.27
CA GLU A 70 5.53 3.56 11.82
C GLU A 70 5.86 4.95 11.24
N GLN A 71 4.92 5.91 11.28
CA GLN A 71 5.11 7.27 10.74
C GLN A 71 5.54 7.27 9.26
N ASP A 72 4.98 6.36 8.47
CA ASP A 72 5.24 6.22 7.04
C ASP A 72 4.93 7.54 6.30
N PRO A 73 5.89 8.10 5.54
CA PRO A 73 5.71 9.39 4.86
C PRO A 73 4.59 9.39 3.82
N ALA A 74 4.18 8.23 3.30
CA ALA A 74 3.08 8.13 2.34
C ALA A 74 1.73 8.57 2.93
N LEU A 75 1.60 8.60 4.25
CA LEU A 75 0.37 9.02 4.94
C LEU A 75 0.03 10.50 4.75
N PHE A 76 1.01 11.34 4.41
CA PHE A 76 0.75 12.74 4.06
C PHE A 76 -0.28 12.87 2.92
N TYR A 77 -0.30 11.91 2.00
CA TYR A 77 -1.21 11.91 0.86
C TYR A 77 -2.50 11.11 1.11
N LEU A 78 -2.71 10.54 2.30
CA LEU A 78 -3.84 9.62 2.58
C LEU A 78 -5.21 10.27 2.30
N LYS A 79 -5.37 11.55 2.67
CA LYS A 79 -6.62 12.29 2.47
C LYS A 79 -6.85 12.71 1.03
N ALA A 80 -5.79 12.92 0.24
CA ALA A 80 -5.87 13.46 -1.12
C ALA A 80 -5.78 12.38 -2.22
N SER A 81 -5.30 11.18 -1.89
CA SER A 81 -5.05 10.12 -2.87
C SER A 81 -6.36 9.51 -3.41
N PRO A 82 -6.67 9.64 -4.72
CA PRO A 82 -7.83 8.99 -5.34
C PRO A 82 -7.71 7.46 -5.34
N LEU A 83 -6.48 6.95 -5.22
CA LEU A 83 -6.20 5.52 -5.18
C LEU A 83 -6.87 4.83 -3.99
N LEU A 84 -7.16 5.59 -2.92
CA LEU A 84 -7.76 5.09 -1.69
C LEU A 84 -9.29 5.28 -1.66
N ASP A 85 -9.89 5.73 -2.76
CA ASP A 85 -11.33 6.06 -2.77
C ASP A 85 -12.22 4.87 -2.43
N SER A 86 -11.82 3.65 -2.84
CA SER A 86 -12.53 2.42 -2.46
C SER A 86 -12.50 2.11 -0.96
N LEU A 87 -11.62 2.76 -0.19
CA LEU A 87 -11.51 2.62 1.27
C LEU A 87 -12.23 3.74 2.03
N ARG A 88 -12.70 4.81 1.38
CA ARG A 88 -13.32 5.99 2.04
C ARG A 88 -14.54 5.65 2.88
N SER A 89 -15.31 4.65 2.46
CA SER A 89 -16.49 4.15 3.17
C SER A 89 -16.15 3.20 4.32
N GLU A 90 -14.91 2.73 4.43
CA GLU A 90 -14.51 1.75 5.43
C GLU A 90 -14.35 2.42 6.80
N PRO A 91 -15.03 1.94 7.87
CA PRO A 91 -14.95 2.55 9.20
C PRO A 91 -13.52 2.66 9.74
N ARG A 92 -12.68 1.64 9.47
CA ARG A 92 -11.26 1.61 9.84
C ARG A 92 -10.47 2.74 9.16
N PHE A 93 -10.74 3.00 7.89
CA PHE A 93 -10.08 4.08 7.15
C PHE A 93 -10.48 5.47 7.68
N GLN A 94 -11.77 5.65 8.01
CA GLN A 94 -12.24 6.90 8.61
C GLN A 94 -11.62 7.15 9.99
N ALA A 95 -11.45 6.09 10.79
CA ALA A 95 -10.76 6.18 12.07
C ALA A 95 -9.29 6.57 11.89
N LEU A 96 -8.61 5.97 10.91
CA LEU A 96 -7.23 6.30 10.55
C LEU A 96 -7.09 7.77 10.12
N LEU A 97 -7.98 8.26 9.25
CA LEU A 97 -7.99 9.67 8.83
C LEU A 97 -8.14 10.65 10.00
N ARG A 98 -8.99 10.31 10.99
CA ARG A 98 -9.13 11.13 12.19
C ARG A 98 -7.81 11.21 12.94
N ARG A 99 -7.12 10.07 13.15
CA ARG A 99 -5.83 10.02 13.87
C ARG A 99 -4.76 10.87 13.18
N VAL A 100 -4.60 10.73 11.86
CA VAL A 100 -3.63 11.52 11.07
C VAL A 100 -3.90 13.03 11.15
N ASN A 101 -5.17 13.46 11.18
CA ASN A 101 -5.52 14.88 11.28
C ASN A 101 -5.24 15.49 12.66
N PHE A 102 -5.10 14.69 13.72
CA PHE A 102 -4.78 15.19 15.07
C PHE A 102 -3.27 15.32 15.31
N THR A 103 -2.43 14.85 14.40
CA THR A 103 -0.96 14.93 14.48
C THR A 103 -0.37 16.07 13.65
N GLN A 104 -1.21 16.99 13.14
CA GLN A 104 -0.79 18.20 12.42
C GLN A 104 -0.77 19.43 13.33
#